data_AF-A0A352DYR5-F1
#
_entry.id   AF-A0A352DYR5-F1
#
_cell.length_a   1.000
_cell.length_b   1.000
_cell.length_c   1.000
_cell.angle_alpha   90.00
_cell.angle_beta   90.00
_cell.angle_gamma   90.00
#
_symmetry.space_group_name_H-M   'P 1'
#
loop_
_entity.id
_entity.type
_entity.pdbx_description
1 polymer ?
#
loop_
_entity_poly.entity_id
_entity_poly.type
_entity_poly.pdbx_seq_one_letter_code
_entity_poly.pdbx_strand_id
1 'polypeptide(L)'
;MRRTEPNVGRARPVAPDRIRPMPETRARTGSPCTGLMPGRCSLDVLAPLLPPGTLDYVTRLLDRDDLLLRLARPRRSILGDHRPPGRGVGVHRISLNANLNPYALLTTLVHEVAHVDAWDRRGRRPARPHGNEWQTAYAERLEPLVTTAVLPHDVREALARSRARPRAATCSDRDLLLALSRHDRDAGSRVFVETIAVGTLFRVDDGTVFRAGPMLRTRRRCFEWPDGQEYRVHGLARVTPVVGDERAGPVSGSWPRRAARPSGARPRPPARPRRRRP
;
A
#
# COMPACT_ATOMS: atom_id res chain seq x y z
N MET A 1 -85.67 25.64 29.07
CA MET A 1 -85.50 27.10 28.88
C MET A 1 -84.39 27.33 27.87
N ARG A 2 -84.70 28.02 26.76
CA ARG A 2 -83.79 28.36 25.65
C ARG A 2 -82.91 29.55 26.05
N ARG A 3 -81.58 29.50 25.79
CA ARG A 3 -80.68 30.65 25.51
C ARG A 3 -79.46 30.09 24.74
N THR A 4 -79.47 30.14 23.39
CA THR A 4 -78.77 31.11 22.52
C THR A 4 -77.24 31.09 22.66
N GLU A 5 -76.58 30.49 21.68
CA GLU A 5 -75.14 30.64 21.38
C GLU A 5 -74.80 32.07 20.94
N PRO A 6 -73.54 32.49 21.12
CA PRO A 6 -72.89 33.37 20.17
C PRO A 6 -71.65 32.71 19.53
N ASN A 7 -71.73 32.69 18.20
CA ASN A 7 -70.69 32.53 17.20
C ASN A 7 -69.32 33.14 17.59
N VAL A 8 -68.28 32.29 17.67
CA VAL A 8 -66.89 32.73 17.71
C VAL A 8 -66.20 32.26 16.44
N GLY A 9 -65.91 33.21 15.56
CA GLY A 9 -65.25 33.00 14.28
C GLY A 9 -63.88 32.34 14.44
N ARG A 10 -63.63 31.31 13.61
CA ARG A 10 -62.31 30.69 13.45
C ARG A 10 -61.34 31.70 12.84
N ALA A 11 -60.36 32.14 13.62
CA ALA A 11 -59.18 32.81 13.09
C ALA A 11 -58.40 31.84 12.18
N ARG A 12 -58.14 32.27 10.94
CA ARG A 12 -57.25 31.58 10.00
C ARG A 12 -55.80 31.73 10.48
N PRO A 13 -54.98 30.66 10.51
CA PRO A 13 -53.55 30.82 10.75
C PRO A 13 -52.91 31.53 9.56
N VAL A 14 -52.19 32.63 9.85
CA VAL A 14 -51.32 33.34 8.92
C VAL A 14 -50.12 32.45 8.61
N ALA A 15 -49.91 32.14 7.32
CA ALA A 15 -48.77 31.38 6.86
C ALA A 15 -47.48 32.21 6.99
N PRO A 16 -46.38 31.66 7.54
CA PRO A 16 -45.09 32.34 7.51
C PRO A 16 -44.49 32.34 6.10
N ASP A 17 -43.88 33.47 5.75
CA ASP A 17 -43.25 33.78 4.47
C ASP A 17 -42.34 32.67 3.94
N ARG A 18 -42.59 32.29 2.68
CA ARG A 18 -41.71 31.41 1.90
C ARG A 18 -40.46 32.17 1.46
N ILE A 19 -39.44 32.18 2.29
CA ILE A 19 -38.07 32.49 1.85
C ILE A 19 -37.63 31.36 0.91
N ARG A 20 -37.42 31.68 -0.37
CA ARG A 20 -36.83 30.76 -1.35
C ARG A 20 -35.36 30.50 -0.95
N PRO A 21 -34.93 29.25 -0.73
CA PRO A 21 -33.51 28.97 -0.58
C PRO A 21 -32.80 29.18 -1.93
N MET A 22 -31.65 29.85 -1.88
CA MET A 22 -30.70 29.95 -2.98
C MET A 22 -30.17 28.55 -3.33
N PRO A 23 -29.81 28.28 -4.60
CA PRO A 23 -29.26 26.98 -4.98
C PRO A 23 -27.95 26.75 -4.21
N GLU A 24 -27.94 25.68 -3.42
CA GLU A 24 -26.74 25.14 -2.78
C GLU A 24 -25.69 24.87 -3.86
N THR A 25 -24.64 25.67 -3.88
CA THR A 25 -23.39 25.30 -4.54
C THR A 25 -22.92 23.99 -3.93
N ARG A 26 -23.01 22.90 -4.70
CA ARG A 26 -22.39 21.60 -4.43
C ARG A 26 -21.04 21.80 -3.72
N ALA A 27 -21.01 21.47 -2.43
CA ALA A 27 -19.76 21.23 -1.73
C ALA A 27 -19.06 20.08 -2.45
N ARG A 28 -18.03 20.42 -3.25
CA ARG A 28 -17.04 19.43 -3.65
C ARG A 28 -16.41 18.94 -2.36
N THR A 29 -16.45 17.63 -2.12
CA THR A 29 -15.62 16.97 -1.12
C THR A 29 -14.16 17.19 -1.49
N GLY A 30 -13.64 18.34 -1.08
CA GLY A 30 -12.23 18.69 -1.14
C GLY A 30 -11.52 17.92 -0.04
N SER A 31 -10.53 17.13 -0.44
CA SER A 31 -9.55 16.50 0.43
C SER A 31 -8.98 17.55 1.40
N PRO A 32 -8.80 17.26 2.71
CA PRO A 32 -8.47 18.27 3.73
C PRO A 32 -7.03 18.80 3.66
N CYS A 33 -6.31 18.58 2.57
CA CYS A 33 -4.94 19.01 2.38
C CYS A 33 -4.89 20.12 1.34
N THR A 34 -5.30 21.35 1.70
CA THR A 34 -4.99 22.54 0.90
C THR A 34 -4.67 23.68 1.86
N GLY A 35 -3.39 23.79 2.25
CA GLY A 35 -2.93 24.83 3.20
C GLY A 35 -1.53 24.67 3.79
N LEU A 36 -0.87 23.51 3.68
CA LEU A 36 0.55 23.35 3.99
C LEU A 36 1.36 23.19 2.70
N MET A 37 2.60 23.67 2.70
CA MET A 37 3.61 23.33 1.68
C MET A 37 3.46 21.87 1.24
N PRO A 38 3.36 21.57 -0.07
CA PRO A 38 3.03 20.23 -0.52
C PRO A 38 4.10 19.23 -0.09
N GLY A 39 3.79 18.35 0.86
CA GLY A 39 4.59 17.14 1.12
C GLY A 39 5.05 16.85 2.55
N ARG A 40 4.60 17.59 3.58
CA ARG A 40 4.78 17.15 4.98
C ARG A 40 3.50 16.46 5.47
N CYS A 41 3.58 15.18 5.77
CA CYS A 41 2.61 14.49 6.62
C CYS A 41 2.75 15.07 8.03
N SER A 42 1.69 15.65 8.58
CA SER A 42 1.72 16.05 10.00
C SER A 42 1.74 14.80 10.87
N LEU A 43 2.33 14.92 12.06
CA LEU A 43 2.29 13.86 13.06
C LEU A 43 0.86 13.51 13.45
N ASP A 44 -0.07 14.47 13.42
CA ASP A 44 -1.50 14.24 13.70
C ASP A 44 -2.15 13.25 12.73
N VAL A 45 -1.74 13.27 11.46
CA VAL A 45 -2.25 12.32 10.44
C VAL A 45 -1.58 10.95 10.60
N LEU A 46 -0.33 10.90 11.03
CA LEU A 46 0.43 9.66 11.15
C LEU A 46 0.09 8.90 12.46
N ALA A 47 -0.07 9.61 13.57
CA ALA A 47 -0.31 9.06 14.90
C ALA A 47 -1.40 7.99 14.97
N PRO A 48 -2.62 8.17 14.40
CA PRO A 48 -3.67 7.15 14.46
C PRO A 48 -3.37 5.90 13.62
N LEU A 49 -2.32 5.92 12.80
CA LEU A 49 -1.92 4.80 11.94
C LEU A 49 -0.75 3.99 12.54
N LEU A 50 -0.19 4.42 13.67
CA LEU A 50 0.93 3.78 14.33
C LEU A 50 0.47 2.79 15.41
N PRO A 51 1.30 1.78 15.76
CA PRO A 51 1.05 0.96 16.93
C PRO A 51 0.97 1.81 18.21
N PRO A 52 0.15 1.41 19.20
CA PRO A 52 0.14 2.06 20.50
C PRO A 52 1.54 2.09 21.14
N GLY A 53 1.90 3.21 21.78
CA GLY A 53 3.18 3.35 22.46
C GLY A 53 4.40 3.67 21.58
N THR A 54 4.24 3.80 20.25
CA THR A 54 5.39 4.08 19.35
C THR A 54 5.47 5.52 18.87
N LEU A 55 4.53 6.40 19.26
CA LEU A 55 4.49 7.78 18.75
C LEU A 55 5.76 8.56 19.06
N ASP A 56 6.22 8.55 20.32
CA ASP A 56 7.45 9.25 20.71
C ASP A 56 8.68 8.80 19.91
N TYR A 57 8.81 7.48 19.72
CA TYR A 57 9.88 6.91 18.90
C TYR A 57 9.83 7.43 17.46
N VAL A 58 8.64 7.43 16.85
CA VAL A 58 8.44 7.90 15.47
C VAL A 58 8.67 9.41 15.36
N THR A 59 8.23 10.20 16.35
CA THR A 59 8.50 11.63 16.42
C THR A 59 10.01 11.89 16.37
N ARG A 60 10.80 11.17 17.18
CA ARG A 60 12.27 11.29 17.17
C ARG A 60 12.93 10.82 15.87
N LEU A 61 12.35 9.82 15.18
CA LEU A 61 12.83 9.43 13.84
C LEU A 61 12.62 10.53 12.79
N LEU A 62 11.54 11.29 12.95
CA LEU A 62 11.09 12.30 11.98
C LEU A 62 11.50 13.73 12.34
N ASP A 63 12.11 13.93 13.52
CA ASP A 63 12.58 15.22 14.03
C ASP A 63 13.83 15.70 13.26
N ARG A 64 13.60 16.04 11.99
CA ARG A 64 14.62 16.40 11.01
C ARG A 64 14.09 17.43 10.03
N ASP A 65 14.82 18.53 9.87
CA ASP A 65 14.47 19.57 8.90
C ASP A 65 14.68 19.12 7.45
N ASP A 66 15.62 18.18 7.23
CA ASP A 66 16.01 17.67 5.92
C ASP A 66 15.19 16.47 5.43
N LEU A 67 14.04 16.17 6.05
CA LEU A 67 13.18 15.05 5.71
C LEU A 67 11.72 15.46 5.45
N LEU A 68 11.16 14.96 4.35
CA LEU A 68 9.74 15.06 4.03
C LEU A 68 9.10 13.66 3.98
N LEU A 69 8.10 13.43 4.83
CA LEU A 69 7.29 12.21 4.82
C LEU A 69 5.94 12.46 4.16
N ARG A 70 5.47 11.53 3.32
CA ARG A 70 4.13 11.59 2.74
C ARG A 70 3.46 10.21 2.71
N LEU A 71 2.18 10.16 3.05
CA LEU A 71 1.33 9.00 2.77
C LEU A 71 0.89 9.01 1.30
N ALA A 72 1.14 7.92 0.59
CA ALA A 72 0.87 7.73 -0.81
C ALA A 72 -0.31 6.79 -1.04
N ARG A 73 -0.94 6.93 -2.21
CA ARG A 73 -1.91 5.94 -2.68
C ARG A 73 -1.24 4.57 -2.74
N PRO A 74 -1.94 3.49 -2.36
CA PRO A 74 -1.39 2.15 -2.36
C PRO A 74 -0.79 1.75 -3.71
N ARG A 75 0.45 1.28 -3.69
CA ARG A 75 1.14 0.68 -4.84
C ARG A 75 1.40 -0.79 -4.54
N ARG A 76 1.17 -1.68 -5.52
CA ARG A 76 1.29 -3.13 -5.31
C ARG A 76 2.72 -3.63 -5.15
N SER A 77 3.65 -3.02 -5.87
CA SER A 77 5.04 -3.48 -5.94
C SER A 77 5.97 -2.80 -4.92
N ILE A 78 5.51 -1.73 -4.27
CA ILE A 78 6.34 -0.83 -3.46
C ILE A 78 5.52 -0.37 -2.25
N LEU A 79 5.93 -0.78 -1.04
CA LEU A 79 5.27 -0.38 0.21
C LEU A 79 5.78 0.99 0.71
N GLY A 80 7.08 1.25 0.53
CA GLY A 80 7.78 2.47 0.88
C GLY A 80 8.79 2.85 -0.21
N ASP A 81 9.11 4.14 -0.32
CA ASP A 81 10.13 4.65 -1.24
C ASP A 81 10.85 5.84 -0.62
N HIS A 82 12.17 5.73 -0.44
CA HIS A 82 13.07 6.83 -0.11
C HIS A 82 13.73 7.41 -1.37
N ARG A 83 13.79 8.75 -1.42
CA ARG A 83 14.57 9.48 -2.42
C ARG A 83 15.50 10.46 -1.73
N PRO A 84 16.83 10.37 -1.95
CA PRO A 84 17.78 11.30 -1.36
C PRO A 84 17.64 12.71 -1.96
N PRO A 85 18.30 13.71 -1.33
CA PRO A 85 18.53 15.01 -1.94
C PRO A 85 19.17 14.87 -3.33
N GLY A 86 18.73 15.70 -4.26
CA GLY A 86 19.18 15.68 -5.65
C GLY A 86 18.15 16.24 -6.63
N ARG A 87 18.58 16.49 -7.87
CA ARG A 87 17.73 17.04 -8.96
C ARG A 87 16.98 18.32 -8.55
N GLY A 88 17.67 19.23 -7.85
CA GLY A 88 17.10 20.51 -7.39
C GLY A 88 16.28 20.43 -6.10
N VAL A 89 16.17 19.26 -5.46
CA VAL A 89 15.50 19.11 -4.15
C VAL A 89 16.53 18.82 -3.06
N GLY A 90 16.64 19.73 -2.08
CA GLY A 90 17.66 19.67 -1.02
C GLY A 90 17.36 18.72 0.14
N VAL A 91 16.20 18.06 0.15
CA VAL A 91 15.70 17.25 1.27
C VAL A 91 15.44 15.80 0.88
N HIS A 92 15.54 14.90 1.85
CA HIS A 92 15.09 13.52 1.75
C HIS A 92 13.57 13.47 1.59
N ARG A 93 13.08 12.52 0.80
CA ARG A 93 11.64 12.31 0.59
C ARG A 93 11.30 10.85 0.82
N ILE A 94 10.44 10.58 1.79
CA ILE A 94 9.89 9.25 2.08
C ILE A 94 8.42 9.23 1.68
N SER A 95 8.01 8.18 0.97
CA SER A 95 6.59 7.91 0.72
C SER A 95 6.19 6.52 1.18
N LEU A 96 5.11 6.40 1.95
CA LEU A 96 4.59 5.13 2.46
C LEU A 96 3.19 4.87 1.93
N ASN A 97 2.84 3.62 1.63
CA ASN A 97 1.48 3.27 1.26
C ASN A 97 0.53 3.50 2.46
N ALA A 98 -0.57 4.23 2.24
CA ALA A 98 -1.50 4.61 3.30
C ALA A 98 -2.40 3.46 3.81
N ASN A 99 -2.40 2.30 3.15
CA ASN A 99 -3.25 1.15 3.48
C ASN A 99 -2.54 0.06 4.28
N LEU A 100 -1.28 0.27 4.67
CA LEU A 100 -0.54 -0.68 5.50
C LEU A 100 -1.21 -0.82 6.88
N ASN A 101 -1.19 -2.02 7.44
CA ASN A 101 -1.50 -2.18 8.86
C ASN A 101 -0.46 -1.44 9.73
N PRO A 102 -0.77 -1.11 11.00
CA PRO A 102 0.12 -0.27 11.82
C PRO A 102 1.55 -0.78 11.95
N TYR A 103 1.72 -2.09 12.09
CA TYR A 103 3.03 -2.72 12.24
C TYR A 103 3.83 -2.69 10.93
N ALA A 104 3.15 -2.94 9.81
CA ALA A 104 3.76 -2.86 8.48
C ALA A 104 4.14 -1.41 8.14
N LEU A 105 3.32 -0.43 8.52
CA LEU A 105 3.60 0.99 8.35
C LEU A 105 4.86 1.40 9.12
N LEU A 106 4.91 1.10 10.42
CA LEU A 106 6.07 1.41 11.28
C LEU A 106 7.35 0.74 10.75
N THR A 107 7.28 -0.54 10.41
CA THR A 107 8.44 -1.29 9.89
C THR A 107 8.94 -0.71 8.57
N THR A 108 8.02 -0.33 7.68
CA THR A 108 8.36 0.30 6.40
C THR A 108 8.93 1.70 6.62
N LEU A 109 8.39 2.48 7.56
CA LEU A 109 8.98 3.78 7.90
C LEU A 109 10.42 3.65 8.38
N VAL A 110 10.68 2.72 9.30
CA VAL A 110 12.04 2.44 9.80
C VAL A 110 12.98 2.01 8.67
N HIS A 111 12.49 1.21 7.71
CA HIS A 111 13.24 0.85 6.51
C HIS A 111 13.70 2.07 5.72
N GLU A 112 12.77 2.98 5.44
CA GLU A 112 13.06 4.18 4.64
C GLU A 112 13.94 5.18 5.40
N VAL A 113 13.76 5.33 6.72
CA VAL A 113 14.65 6.16 7.57
C VAL A 113 16.06 5.60 7.62
N ALA A 114 16.24 4.28 7.62
CA ALA A 114 17.57 3.68 7.55
C ALA A 114 18.33 4.04 6.25
N HIS A 115 17.63 4.31 5.13
CA HIS A 115 18.28 4.87 3.93
C HIS A 115 18.74 6.31 4.11
N VAL A 116 18.00 7.11 4.90
CA VAL A 116 18.41 8.47 5.29
C VAL A 116 19.68 8.40 6.12
N ASP A 117 19.70 7.57 7.16
CA ASP A 117 20.87 7.41 8.04
C ASP A 117 22.09 6.89 7.28
N ALA A 118 21.90 5.94 6.36
CA ALA A 118 22.98 5.39 5.54
C ALA A 118 23.60 6.46 4.62
N TRP A 119 22.77 7.34 4.05
CA TRP A 119 23.21 8.46 3.23
C TRP A 119 24.05 9.44 4.04
N ASP A 120 23.62 9.76 5.26
CA ASP A 120 24.35 10.66 6.17
C ASP A 120 25.70 10.07 6.58
N ARG A 121 25.73 8.79 6.97
CA ARG A 121 26.97 8.06 7.33
C ARG A 121 27.99 8.04 6.19
N ARG A 122 27.53 8.06 4.93
CA ARG A 122 28.41 8.10 3.75
C ARG A 122 28.85 9.51 3.36
N GLY A 123 28.60 10.52 4.19
CA GLY A 123 28.94 11.91 3.90
C GLY A 123 28.07 12.49 2.79
N ARG A 124 26.77 12.20 2.81
CA ARG A 124 25.76 12.66 1.84
C ARG A 124 26.05 12.23 0.40
N ARG A 125 26.43 10.95 0.24
CA ARG A 125 26.68 10.30 -1.06
C ARG A 125 25.77 9.08 -1.23
N PRO A 126 25.42 8.69 -2.47
CA PRO A 126 24.58 7.52 -2.72
C PRO A 126 25.17 6.25 -2.08
N ALA A 127 24.47 5.65 -1.13
CA ALA A 127 24.83 4.34 -0.59
C ALA A 127 24.36 3.22 -1.54
N ARG A 128 25.01 2.06 -1.49
CA ARG A 128 24.46 0.87 -2.14
C ARG A 128 23.13 0.53 -1.45
N PRO A 129 22.05 0.26 -2.20
CA PRO A 129 20.79 -0.18 -1.61
C PRO A 129 21.06 -1.38 -0.69
N HIS A 130 20.68 -1.23 0.58
CA HIS A 130 20.84 -2.27 1.60
C HIS A 130 22.29 -2.75 1.80
N GLY A 131 23.28 -1.88 1.53
CA GLY A 131 24.70 -2.10 1.86
C GLY A 131 24.98 -2.01 3.36
N ASN A 132 26.25 -2.14 3.76
CA ASN A 132 26.65 -2.22 5.17
C ASN A 132 26.14 -1.02 5.99
N GLU A 133 26.25 0.20 5.46
CA GLU A 133 25.80 1.42 6.14
C GLU A 133 24.30 1.38 6.43
N TRP A 134 23.51 0.88 5.48
CA TRP A 134 22.07 0.68 5.65
C TRP A 134 21.75 -0.46 6.62
N GLN A 135 22.48 -1.58 6.54
CA GLN A 135 22.24 -2.72 7.43
C GLN A 135 22.48 -2.35 8.89
N THR A 136 23.57 -1.62 9.16
CA THR A 136 23.87 -1.12 10.50
C THR A 136 22.81 -0.13 10.96
N ALA A 137 22.44 0.86 10.12
CA ALA A 137 21.40 1.82 10.47
C ALA A 137 20.05 1.14 10.75
N TYR A 138 19.63 0.21 9.89
CA TYR A 138 18.38 -0.52 10.06
C TYR A 138 18.36 -1.35 11.34
N ALA A 139 19.46 -2.05 11.65
CA ALA A 139 19.57 -2.81 12.90
C ALA A 139 19.50 -1.92 14.14
N GLU A 140 20.14 -0.74 14.12
CA GLU A 140 20.07 0.24 15.20
C GLU A 140 18.65 0.78 15.38
N ARG A 141 17.95 1.13 14.29
CA ARG A 141 16.57 1.63 14.35
C ARG A 141 15.55 0.54 14.72
N LEU A 142 15.85 -0.73 14.50
CA LEU A 142 14.99 -1.81 14.99
C LEU A 142 15.15 -2.07 16.50
N GLU A 143 16.29 -1.73 17.09
CA GLU A 143 16.60 -2.13 18.47
C GLU A 143 15.57 -1.65 19.50
N PRO A 144 15.11 -0.38 19.50
CA PRO A 144 14.08 0.06 20.45
C PRO A 144 12.77 -0.69 20.27
N LEU A 145 12.42 -1.10 19.06
CA LEU A 145 11.19 -1.84 18.78
C LEU A 145 11.26 -3.32 19.19
N VAL A 146 12.48 -3.86 19.25
CA VAL A 146 12.74 -5.26 19.64
C VAL A 146 12.86 -5.38 21.17
N THR A 147 13.50 -4.41 21.80
CA THR A 147 13.78 -4.43 23.25
C THR A 147 12.61 -3.92 24.08
N THR A 148 11.75 -3.07 23.53
CA THR A 148 10.53 -2.63 24.22
C THR A 148 9.37 -3.60 23.97
N ALA A 149 8.54 -3.83 24.98
CA ALA A 149 7.37 -4.70 24.89
C ALA A 149 6.13 -4.01 24.26
N VAL A 150 6.34 -3.06 23.35
CA VAL A 150 5.26 -2.26 22.73
C VAL A 150 4.59 -2.96 21.53
N LEU A 151 5.28 -3.92 20.91
CA LEU A 151 4.79 -4.66 19.75
C LEU A 151 4.29 -6.06 20.14
N PRO A 152 3.30 -6.61 19.40
CA PRO A 152 2.91 -8.01 19.52
C PRO A 152 4.11 -8.95 19.43
N HIS A 153 4.03 -10.08 20.16
CA HIS A 153 5.12 -11.04 20.27
C HIS A 153 5.65 -11.52 18.92
N ASP A 154 4.74 -11.88 18.00
CA ASP A 154 5.09 -12.41 16.69
C ASP A 154 5.82 -11.38 15.80
N VAL A 155 5.38 -10.12 15.84
CA VAL A 155 6.04 -9.00 15.15
C VAL A 155 7.41 -8.73 15.77
N ARG A 156 7.50 -8.65 17.11
CA ARG A 156 8.75 -8.36 17.83
C ARG A 156 9.82 -9.43 17.54
N GLU A 157 9.45 -10.71 17.60
CA GLU A 157 10.36 -11.80 17.28
C GLU A 157 10.83 -11.78 15.83
N ALA A 158 9.92 -11.48 14.89
CA ALA A 158 10.29 -11.38 13.49
C ALA A 158 11.23 -10.19 13.23
N LEU A 159 11.00 -9.05 13.87
CA LEU A 159 11.92 -7.90 13.83
C LEU A 159 13.27 -8.23 14.48
N ALA A 160 13.29 -8.99 15.58
CA ALA A 160 14.54 -9.42 16.22
C ALA A 160 15.40 -10.28 15.27
N ARG A 161 14.78 -11.22 14.56
CA ARG A 161 15.47 -12.02 13.52
C ARG A 161 15.95 -11.17 12.36
N SER A 162 15.11 -10.25 11.89
CA SER A 162 15.46 -9.31 10.80
C SER A 162 16.63 -8.40 11.19
N ARG A 163 16.64 -7.91 12.44
CA ARG A 163 17.71 -7.12 13.02
C ARG A 163 19.02 -7.89 13.12
N ALA A 164 18.99 -9.15 13.54
CA ALA A 164 20.19 -9.98 13.67
C ALA A 164 20.83 -10.27 12.30
N ARG A 165 20.03 -10.28 11.23
CA ARG A 165 20.50 -10.50 9.85
C ARG A 165 19.82 -9.54 8.88
N PRO A 166 20.17 -8.24 8.89
CA PRO A 166 19.57 -7.26 8.01
C PRO A 166 19.92 -7.58 6.56
N ARG A 167 18.99 -8.22 5.84
CA ARG A 167 19.13 -8.53 4.42
C ARG A 167 17.97 -7.87 3.68
N ALA A 168 18.26 -7.31 2.50
CA ALA A 168 17.45 -6.34 1.77
C ALA A 168 15.91 -6.57 1.78
N ALA A 169 15.18 -5.45 1.99
CA ALA A 169 13.74 -5.21 1.90
C ALA A 169 12.83 -5.97 2.89
N THR A 170 12.02 -5.21 3.64
CA THR A 170 10.89 -5.71 4.46
C THR A 170 9.97 -6.65 3.69
N CYS A 171 9.87 -6.48 2.36
CA CYS A 171 9.08 -7.32 1.46
C CYS A 171 9.75 -8.67 1.07
N SER A 172 11.05 -8.83 1.30
CA SER A 172 11.82 -10.03 0.95
C SER A 172 12.13 -10.90 2.15
N ASP A 173 12.09 -10.34 3.36
CA ASP A 173 12.14 -11.11 4.60
C ASP A 173 10.80 -11.82 4.79
N ARG A 174 10.78 -13.11 4.46
CA ARG A 174 9.56 -13.93 4.47
C ARG A 174 8.94 -13.98 5.86
N ASP A 175 9.73 -14.18 6.90
CA ASP A 175 9.22 -14.36 8.26
C ASP A 175 8.64 -13.06 8.79
N LEU A 176 9.31 -11.94 8.50
CA LEU A 176 8.80 -10.62 8.82
C LEU A 176 7.50 -10.31 8.07
N LEU A 177 7.46 -10.55 6.75
CA LEU A 177 6.27 -10.29 5.95
C LEU A 177 5.08 -11.13 6.44
N LEU A 178 5.31 -12.41 6.77
CA LEU A 178 4.27 -13.28 7.31
C LEU A 178 3.77 -12.79 8.67
N ALA A 179 4.68 -12.43 9.59
CA ALA A 179 4.28 -11.87 10.89
C ALA A 179 3.44 -10.60 10.73
N LEU A 180 3.90 -9.65 9.89
CA LEU A 180 3.16 -8.41 9.64
C LEU A 180 1.79 -8.63 9.00
N SER A 181 1.67 -9.59 8.07
CA SER A 181 0.42 -9.86 7.36
C SER A 181 -0.71 -10.44 8.24
N ARG A 182 -0.38 -11.04 9.39
CA ARG A 182 -1.37 -11.55 10.35
C ARG A 182 -2.21 -10.43 10.97
N HIS A 183 -1.71 -9.21 10.89
CA HIS A 183 -2.36 -8.01 11.39
C HIS A 183 -3.05 -7.20 10.28
N ASP A 184 -3.10 -7.72 9.05
CA ASP A 184 -3.90 -7.12 7.99
C ASP A 184 -5.40 -7.26 8.30
N ARG A 185 -6.19 -6.21 8.02
CA ARG A 185 -7.64 -6.21 8.25
C ARG A 185 -8.38 -7.31 7.48
N ASP A 186 -7.79 -7.79 6.39
CA ASP A 186 -8.33 -8.83 5.52
C ASP A 186 -7.66 -10.20 5.75
N ALA A 187 -7.00 -10.41 6.89
CA ALA A 187 -6.24 -11.63 7.22
C ALA A 187 -7.04 -12.93 6.94
N GLY A 188 -8.36 -12.92 7.11
CA GLY A 188 -9.24 -14.08 6.88
C GLY A 188 -9.83 -14.27 5.47
N SER A 189 -9.87 -13.25 4.61
CA SER A 189 -10.57 -13.33 3.30
C SER A 189 -9.64 -13.56 2.10
N ARG A 190 -8.32 -13.48 2.34
CA ARG A 190 -7.30 -13.69 1.32
C ARG A 190 -6.30 -14.75 1.79
N VAL A 191 -5.65 -15.38 0.83
CA VAL A 191 -4.60 -16.37 1.06
C VAL A 191 -3.34 -15.97 0.32
N PHE A 192 -2.21 -16.58 0.66
CA PHE A 192 -0.99 -16.38 -0.11
C PHE A 192 -1.04 -17.18 -1.40
N VAL A 193 -0.54 -16.61 -2.49
CA VAL A 193 -0.45 -17.30 -3.79
C VAL A 193 0.33 -18.61 -3.68
N GLU A 194 1.34 -18.68 -2.80
CA GLU A 194 2.10 -19.90 -2.58
C GLU A 194 1.29 -21.05 -1.96
N THR A 195 0.19 -20.77 -1.25
CA THR A 195 -0.66 -21.81 -0.64
C THR A 195 -1.76 -22.30 -1.58
N ILE A 196 -1.92 -21.70 -2.77
CA ILE A 196 -2.95 -22.08 -3.73
C ILE A 196 -2.54 -23.37 -4.47
N ALA A 197 -3.47 -24.29 -4.67
CA ALA A 197 -3.21 -25.51 -5.44
C ALA A 197 -2.97 -25.18 -6.93
N VAL A 198 -2.13 -25.98 -7.59
CA VAL A 198 -1.90 -25.83 -9.03
C VAL A 198 -3.23 -26.08 -9.77
N GLY A 199 -3.54 -25.23 -10.74
CA GLY A 199 -4.77 -25.28 -11.53
C GLY A 199 -5.91 -24.44 -10.98
N THR A 200 -5.86 -24.03 -9.71
CA THR A 200 -6.90 -23.20 -9.07
C THR A 200 -6.90 -21.77 -9.62
N LEU A 201 -8.10 -21.21 -9.80
CA LEU A 201 -8.28 -19.82 -10.18
C LEU A 201 -8.26 -18.91 -8.94
N PHE A 202 -7.64 -17.75 -9.07
CA PHE A 202 -7.62 -16.73 -8.02
C PHE A 202 -7.67 -15.33 -8.63
N ARG A 203 -8.19 -14.39 -7.85
CA ARG A 203 -8.34 -12.99 -8.22
C ARG A 203 -7.34 -12.12 -7.46
N VAL A 204 -6.70 -11.17 -8.16
CA VAL A 204 -5.85 -10.13 -7.54
C VAL A 204 -6.64 -8.81 -7.41
N ASP A 205 -6.05 -7.80 -6.78
CA ASP A 205 -6.77 -6.56 -6.40
C ASP A 205 -7.39 -5.75 -7.56
N ASP A 206 -6.98 -5.93 -8.82
CA ASP A 206 -7.58 -5.21 -9.98
C ASP A 206 -8.76 -5.96 -10.57
N GLY A 207 -9.08 -7.13 -10.00
CA GLY A 207 -10.09 -8.02 -10.54
C GLY A 207 -9.55 -9.00 -11.57
N THR A 208 -8.29 -8.89 -12.01
CA THR A 208 -7.71 -9.86 -12.95
C THR A 208 -7.66 -11.25 -12.31
N VAL A 209 -8.12 -12.23 -13.06
CA VAL A 209 -8.18 -13.64 -12.64
C VAL A 209 -7.01 -14.38 -13.26
N PHE A 210 -6.34 -15.20 -12.44
CA PHE A 210 -5.22 -16.02 -12.85
C PHE A 210 -5.48 -17.48 -12.48
N ARG A 211 -4.97 -18.37 -13.33
CA ARG A 211 -4.78 -19.78 -13.03
C ARG A 211 -3.40 -20.00 -12.42
N ALA A 212 -3.36 -20.61 -11.24
CA ALA A 212 -2.13 -20.96 -10.54
C ALA A 212 -1.37 -22.07 -11.29
N GLY A 213 -0.11 -21.81 -11.63
CA GLY A 213 0.83 -22.81 -12.10
C GLY A 213 1.78 -23.26 -10.97
N PRO A 214 2.92 -23.88 -11.31
CA PRO A 214 3.88 -24.38 -10.34
C PRO A 214 4.61 -23.25 -9.61
N MET A 215 5.03 -23.54 -8.38
CA MET A 215 5.98 -22.68 -7.66
C MET A 215 7.35 -22.73 -8.35
N LEU A 216 8.00 -21.57 -8.40
CA LEU A 216 9.41 -21.44 -8.73
C LEU A 216 10.18 -21.38 -7.41
N ARG A 217 11.01 -20.36 -7.18
CA ARG A 217 11.67 -20.11 -5.89
C ARG A 217 10.79 -19.30 -4.94
N THR A 218 10.70 -17.99 -5.16
CA THR A 218 9.88 -17.05 -4.34
C THR A 218 8.64 -16.56 -5.09
N ARG A 219 8.44 -17.07 -6.31
CA ARG A 219 7.40 -16.62 -7.25
C ARG A 219 6.63 -17.84 -7.74
N ARG A 220 5.35 -17.66 -8.03
CA ARG A 220 4.52 -18.64 -8.71
C ARG A 220 4.33 -18.24 -10.16
N ARG A 221 4.46 -19.22 -11.06
CA ARG A 221 4.06 -19.06 -12.45
C ARG A 221 2.54 -19.08 -12.52
N CYS A 222 1.94 -18.05 -13.11
CA CYS A 222 0.49 -17.87 -13.18
C CYS A 222 0.11 -17.49 -14.61
N PHE A 223 -1.10 -17.83 -15.03
CA PHE A 223 -1.60 -17.50 -16.37
C PHE A 223 -2.86 -16.70 -16.22
N GLU A 224 -2.96 -15.57 -16.90
CA GLU A 224 -4.22 -14.82 -16.94
C GLU A 224 -5.30 -15.71 -17.57
N TRP A 225 -6.47 -15.79 -16.93
CA TRP A 225 -7.56 -16.67 -17.37
C TRP A 225 -8.49 -15.93 -18.35
N PRO A 226 -9.01 -16.57 -19.42
CA PRO A 226 -8.91 -17.99 -19.75
C PRO A 226 -7.61 -18.45 -20.45
N ASP A 227 -7.13 -17.72 -21.46
CA ASP A 227 -6.00 -18.15 -22.30
C ASP A 227 -4.89 -17.09 -22.39
N GLY A 228 -4.74 -16.32 -21.32
CA GLY A 228 -3.91 -15.14 -21.25
C GLY A 228 -2.41 -15.42 -21.05
N GLN A 229 -1.68 -14.31 -20.92
CA GLN A 229 -0.23 -14.29 -20.83
C GLN A 229 0.29 -14.93 -19.53
N GLU A 230 1.52 -15.46 -19.56
CA GLU A 230 2.21 -15.94 -18.35
C GLU A 230 2.75 -14.76 -17.52
N TYR A 231 2.52 -14.80 -16.22
CA TYR A 231 2.98 -13.87 -15.20
C TYR A 231 3.71 -14.59 -14.06
N ARG A 232 4.55 -13.83 -13.33
CA ARG A 232 5.27 -14.31 -12.15
C ARG A 232 4.84 -13.54 -10.92
N VAL A 233 3.90 -14.10 -10.17
CA VAL A 233 3.34 -13.48 -8.95
C VAL A 233 4.21 -13.87 -7.76
N HIS A 234 4.44 -12.96 -6.80
CA HIS A 234 5.20 -13.30 -5.59
C HIS A 234 4.42 -14.34 -4.76
N GLY A 235 5.12 -15.33 -4.19
CA GLY A 235 4.47 -16.39 -3.39
C GLY A 235 3.68 -15.82 -2.22
N LEU A 236 4.23 -14.78 -1.58
CA LEU A 236 3.60 -14.07 -0.47
C LEU A 236 2.62 -12.97 -0.89
N ALA A 237 2.23 -12.89 -2.18
CA ALA A 237 1.16 -11.99 -2.57
C ALA A 237 -0.19 -12.50 -2.02
N ARG A 238 -1.00 -11.62 -1.43
CA ARG A 238 -2.35 -11.93 -0.94
C ARG A 238 -3.34 -11.91 -2.10
N VAL A 239 -4.17 -12.94 -2.23
CA VAL A 239 -5.16 -13.09 -3.31
C VAL A 239 -6.43 -13.76 -2.81
N THR A 240 -7.51 -13.65 -3.55
CA THR A 240 -8.79 -14.29 -3.22
C THR A 240 -8.98 -15.51 -4.11
N PRO A 241 -9.06 -16.74 -3.56
CA PRO A 241 -9.41 -17.92 -4.33
C PRO A 241 -10.80 -17.75 -4.96
N VAL A 242 -10.96 -18.18 -6.21
CA VAL A 242 -12.28 -18.23 -6.86
C VAL A 242 -12.88 -19.60 -6.57
N VAL A 243 -13.92 -19.65 -5.74
CA VAL A 243 -14.65 -20.88 -5.41
C VAL A 243 -15.80 -21.05 -6.39
N GLY A 244 -15.73 -22.06 -7.26
CA GLY A 244 -16.89 -22.55 -8.03
C GLY A 244 -17.25 -21.77 -9.31
N ASP A 245 -17.45 -22.57 -10.36
CA ASP A 245 -17.82 -22.37 -11.77
C ASP A 245 -18.41 -21.03 -12.28
N GLU A 246 -17.80 -20.47 -13.32
CA GLU A 246 -18.54 -19.66 -14.32
C GLU A 246 -18.41 -20.22 -15.76
N ARG A 247 -17.88 -21.44 -15.96
CA ARG A 247 -18.06 -22.32 -17.14
C ARG A 247 -17.15 -23.56 -17.02
N ALA A 248 -17.80 -24.71 -16.86
CA ALA A 248 -17.18 -26.01 -16.67
C ALA A 248 -16.13 -26.40 -17.73
N GLY A 249 -15.12 -27.11 -17.25
CA GLY A 249 -14.29 -28.02 -18.04
C GLY A 249 -13.16 -28.63 -17.21
N PRO A 250 -13.12 -29.95 -16.97
CA PRO A 250 -11.96 -30.58 -16.38
C PRO A 250 -10.84 -30.58 -17.41
N VAL A 251 -9.73 -29.88 -17.15
CA VAL A 251 -8.56 -29.98 -18.03
C VAL A 251 -7.70 -31.13 -17.55
N SER A 252 -8.09 -32.35 -17.94
CA SER A 252 -7.16 -33.47 -18.00
C SER A 252 -5.99 -33.09 -18.90
N GLY A 253 -4.78 -33.21 -18.36
CA GLY A 253 -3.49 -33.34 -19.05
C GLY A 253 -3.35 -32.75 -20.46
N SER A 254 -2.92 -31.50 -20.56
CA SER A 254 -1.75 -31.15 -21.38
C SER A 254 -1.40 -29.69 -21.12
N TRP A 255 -0.13 -29.45 -20.81
CA TRP A 255 0.43 -28.10 -20.81
C TRP A 255 0.46 -27.62 -22.25
N PRO A 256 -0.03 -26.41 -22.59
CA PRO A 256 0.20 -25.87 -23.91
C PRO A 256 1.72 -25.67 -24.06
N ARG A 257 2.35 -26.57 -24.83
CA ARG A 257 3.67 -26.31 -25.39
C ARG A 257 3.51 -25.08 -26.27
N ARG A 258 4.32 -24.04 -26.03
CA ARG A 258 4.44 -22.91 -26.96
C ARG A 258 4.66 -23.50 -28.35
N ALA A 259 3.76 -23.20 -29.29
CA ALA A 259 4.11 -23.27 -30.70
C ALA A 259 5.37 -22.42 -30.88
N ALA A 260 6.44 -23.03 -31.40
CA ALA A 260 7.65 -22.32 -31.76
C ALA A 260 7.23 -21.18 -32.71
N ARG A 261 7.56 -19.94 -32.35
CA ARG A 261 7.43 -18.83 -33.30
C ARG A 261 8.35 -19.14 -34.47
N PRO A 262 7.90 -19.08 -35.72
CA PRO A 262 8.83 -19.18 -36.85
C PRO A 262 9.88 -18.07 -36.70
N SER A 263 11.13 -18.48 -36.68
CA SER A 263 12.30 -17.61 -36.64
C SER A 263 12.32 -16.75 -37.90
N GLY A 264 12.05 -15.45 -37.78
CA GLY A 264 12.23 -14.53 -38.91
C GLY A 264 11.30 -13.34 -38.98
N ALA A 265 11.11 -12.58 -37.90
CA ALA A 265 10.59 -11.22 -38.02
C ALA A 265 11.07 -10.37 -36.84
N ARG A 266 12.00 -9.44 -37.11
CA ARG A 266 12.34 -8.38 -36.16
C ARG A 266 11.11 -7.48 -35.97
N PRO A 267 10.70 -7.13 -34.74
CA PRO A 267 9.66 -6.13 -34.55
C PRO A 267 10.16 -4.77 -35.06
N ARG A 268 9.35 -4.10 -35.90
CA ARG A 268 9.61 -2.71 -36.32
C ARG A 268 9.57 -1.79 -35.09
N PRO A 269 10.50 -0.83 -34.96
CA PRO A 269 10.44 0.14 -33.87
C PRO A 269 9.21 1.05 -34.03
N PRO A 270 8.63 1.54 -32.92
CA PRO A 270 7.50 2.46 -32.97
C PRO A 270 7.89 3.78 -33.65
N ALA A 271 7.00 4.27 -34.51
CA ALA A 271 7.18 5.54 -35.21
C ALA A 271 7.25 6.70 -34.21
N ARG A 272 8.29 7.55 -34.33
CA ARG A 272 8.40 8.78 -33.54
C ARG A 272 7.25 9.73 -33.88
N PRO A 273 6.60 10.38 -32.89
CA PRO A 273 5.61 11.42 -33.16
C PRO A 273 6.28 12.61 -33.83
N ARG A 274 5.74 13.04 -34.98
CA ARG A 274 6.15 14.24 -35.71
C ARG A 274 5.88 15.46 -34.84
N ARG A 275 6.91 16.24 -34.53
CA ARG A 275 6.77 17.59 -33.94
C ARG A 275 5.99 18.46 -34.92
N ARG A 276 4.81 18.93 -34.54
CA ARG A 276 4.18 20.09 -35.17
C ARG A 276 4.64 21.33 -34.39
N ARG A 277 5.39 22.21 -35.06
CA ARG A 277 5.49 23.66 -34.76
C ARG A 277 4.37 24.34 -35.59
N PRO A 278 3.82 25.50 -35.20
CA PRO A 278 4.47 26.67 -34.58
C PRO A 278 4.48 26.64 -33.06
#